data_AF-A0A1I7IDI3-F1
#
_entry.id   AF-A0A1I7IDI3-F1
#
_cell.length_a   1.000
_cell.length_b   1.000
_cell.length_c   1.000
_cell.angle_alpha   90.00
_cell.angle_beta   90.00
_cell.angle_gamma   90.00
#
_symmetry.space_group_name_H-M   'P 1'
#
loop_
_entity.id
_entity.type
_entity.pdbx_description
1 polymer ?
#
loop_
_entity_poly.entity_id
_entity_poly.type
_entity_poly.pdbx_seq_one_letter_code
_entity_poly.pdbx_strand_id
1 'polypeptide(L)'
;MKRYIEKQKKSLRLEQAEKIYPTLSDGDKAEALKFHKTLESVEAVEVNDILENHQILPIGSGIEIISTPGHTEGHISLYVKEKKTLIAGDALVLVNEQLVIPYPQFAYDADKAKESVKNLFTYEIEEIICYHGGLVRGNWKDMNIG
;
A
#
# COMPACT_ATOMS: atom_id res chain seq x y z
N MET A 1 -0.41 8.04 11.84
CA MET A 1 -1.50 8.00 10.83
C MET A 1 -2.81 8.64 11.33
N LYS A 2 -3.29 8.31 12.54
CA LYS A 2 -4.54 8.81 13.16
C LYS A 2 -5.00 10.23 12.79
N ARG A 3 -4.18 11.26 13.08
CA ARG A 3 -4.49 12.68 12.81
C ARG A 3 -4.91 13.01 11.37
N TYR A 4 -4.50 12.19 10.39
CA TYR A 4 -4.83 12.37 8.98
C TYR A 4 -6.20 11.78 8.62
N ILE A 5 -6.55 10.63 9.23
CA ILE A 5 -7.85 9.96 9.05
C ILE A 5 -8.96 10.74 9.75
N GLU A 6 -8.67 11.29 10.93
CA GLU A 6 -9.59 12.13 11.71
C GLU A 6 -9.67 13.59 11.22
N LYS A 7 -9.08 13.90 10.06
CA LYS A 7 -8.97 15.25 9.47
C LYS A 7 -8.42 16.36 10.39
N GLN A 8 -7.70 16.02 11.45
CA GLN A 8 -6.94 17.01 12.23
C GLN A 8 -5.75 17.58 11.43
N LYS A 9 -5.31 16.86 10.38
CA LYS A 9 -4.37 17.33 9.36
C LYS A 9 -4.86 16.99 7.95
N LYS A 10 -4.39 17.73 6.95
CA LYS A 10 -4.67 17.47 5.52
C LYS A 10 -4.22 16.05 5.15
N SER A 11 -5.05 15.32 4.39
CA SER A 11 -4.70 13.98 3.90
C SER A 11 -3.37 13.98 3.16
N LEU A 12 -2.49 13.03 3.51
CA LEU A 12 -1.19 12.86 2.82
C LEU A 12 -1.35 12.57 1.33
N ARG A 13 -2.44 11.88 0.95
CA ARG A 13 -2.72 11.60 -0.47
C ARG A 13 -3.14 12.86 -1.22
N LEU A 14 -3.87 13.76 -0.57
CA LEU A 14 -4.20 15.08 -1.14
C LEU A 14 -2.93 15.95 -1.26
N GLU A 15 -2.11 16.02 -0.22
CA GLU A 15 -0.82 16.74 -0.27
C GLU A 15 0.06 16.25 -1.42
N GLN A 16 0.14 14.94 -1.61
CA GLN A 16 0.89 14.34 -2.71
C GLN A 16 0.29 14.71 -4.08
N ALA A 17 -1.03 14.59 -4.23
CA ALA A 17 -1.71 14.93 -5.49
C ALA A 17 -1.55 16.42 -5.86
N GLU A 18 -1.58 17.31 -4.87
CA GLU A 18 -1.32 18.75 -5.05
C GLU A 18 0.14 19.03 -5.46
N LYS A 19 1.11 18.30 -4.88
CA LYS A 19 2.54 18.44 -5.23
C LYS A 19 2.87 17.97 -6.65
N ILE A 20 2.19 16.94 -7.14
CA ILE A 20 2.39 16.40 -8.50
C ILE A 20 1.68 17.27 -9.54
N TYR A 21 0.60 17.96 -9.17
CA TYR A 21 -0.22 18.74 -10.10
C TYR A 21 0.56 19.68 -11.05
N PRO A 22 1.58 20.44 -10.60
CA PRO A 22 2.33 21.34 -11.47
C PRO A 22 3.15 20.61 -12.55
N THR A 23 3.47 19.33 -12.36
CA THR A 23 4.26 18.53 -13.30
C THR A 23 3.39 17.78 -14.33
N LEU A 24 2.06 17.87 -14.21
CA LEU A 24 1.13 17.20 -15.11
C LEU A 24 0.99 17.94 -16.44
N SER A 25 0.65 17.19 -17.49
CA SER A 25 0.28 17.77 -18.78
C SER A 25 -1.01 18.59 -18.65
N ASP A 26 -1.24 19.54 -19.57
CA ASP A 26 -2.48 20.33 -19.56
C ASP A 26 -3.74 19.47 -19.77
N GLY A 27 -3.62 18.33 -20.46
CA GLY A 27 -4.69 17.35 -20.60
C GLY A 27 -5.06 16.67 -19.28
N ASP A 28 -4.06 16.34 -18.46
CA ASP A 28 -4.25 15.58 -17.21
C ASP A 28 -4.70 16.47 -16.04
N LYS A 29 -4.43 17.78 -16.09
CA LYS A 29 -4.79 18.72 -15.02
C LYS A 29 -6.28 18.74 -14.71
N ALA A 30 -7.14 18.64 -15.73
CA ALA A 30 -8.59 18.62 -15.53
C ALA A 30 -9.04 17.40 -14.71
N GLU A 31 -8.42 16.25 -14.92
CA GLU A 31 -8.68 15.03 -14.16
C GLU A 31 -8.08 15.10 -12.76
N ALA A 32 -6.86 15.63 -12.62
CA ALA A 32 -6.23 15.82 -11.33
C ALA A 32 -7.04 16.74 -10.40
N LEU A 33 -7.64 17.82 -10.91
CA LEU A 33 -8.53 18.68 -10.12
C LEU A 33 -9.80 17.95 -9.66
N LYS A 34 -10.34 17.03 -10.46
CA LYS A 34 -11.46 16.17 -10.03
C LYS A 34 -11.00 15.24 -8.91
N PHE A 35 -9.82 14.65 -9.04
CA PHE A 35 -9.25 13.78 -8.01
C PHE A 35 -8.97 14.53 -6.70
N HIS A 36 -8.48 15.77 -6.75
CA HIS A 36 -8.34 16.63 -5.57
C HIS A 36 -9.68 16.82 -4.85
N LYS A 37 -10.73 17.19 -5.59
CA LYS A 37 -12.08 17.35 -5.02
C LYS A 37 -12.61 16.06 -4.39
N THR A 38 -12.36 14.91 -5.03
CA THR A 38 -12.70 13.60 -4.44
C THR A 38 -12.00 13.40 -3.11
N LEU A 39 -10.69 13.65 -3.03
CA LEU A 39 -9.92 13.50 -1.79
C LEU A 39 -10.33 14.50 -0.70
N GLU A 40 -10.71 15.72 -1.06
CA GLU A 40 -11.24 16.72 -0.13
C GLU A 40 -12.60 16.30 0.45
N SER A 41 -13.43 15.64 -0.36
CA SER A 41 -14.79 15.22 -0.01
C SER A 41 -14.86 14.03 0.95
N VAL A 42 -13.80 13.21 1.05
CA VAL A 42 -13.75 12.05 1.97
C VAL A 42 -14.05 12.52 3.39
N GLU A 43 -15.03 11.98 4.09
CA GLU A 43 -15.38 12.43 5.45
C GLU A 43 -14.37 11.95 6.51
N ALA A 44 -14.27 12.68 7.63
CA ALA A 44 -13.46 12.25 8.76
C ALA A 44 -14.16 11.10 9.49
N VAL A 45 -13.39 10.14 9.99
CA VAL A 45 -13.88 9.08 10.88
C VAL A 45 -12.98 8.97 12.10
N GLU A 46 -13.57 8.61 13.25
CA GLU A 46 -12.80 8.33 14.46
C GLU A 46 -12.00 7.04 14.30
N VAL A 47 -10.74 7.07 14.74
CA VAL A 47 -9.91 5.86 14.75
C VAL A 47 -10.12 5.12 16.06
N ASN A 48 -10.79 3.97 15.99
CA ASN A 48 -11.04 3.12 17.16
C ASN A 48 -9.77 2.44 17.68
N ASP A 49 -8.97 1.90 16.76
CA ASP A 49 -7.76 1.15 17.08
C ASP A 49 -6.60 1.57 16.18
N ILE A 50 -5.39 1.54 16.74
CA ILE A 50 -4.14 1.73 16.01
C ILE A 50 -3.41 0.40 16.01
N LEU A 51 -3.06 -0.07 14.81
CA LEU A 51 -2.28 -1.28 14.64
C LEU A 51 -0.79 -0.96 14.61
N GLU A 52 0.00 -1.78 15.31
CA GLU A 52 1.45 -1.64 15.38
C GLU A 52 2.14 -2.66 14.48
N ASN A 53 3.35 -2.33 14.03
CA ASN A 53 4.17 -3.28 13.27
C ASN A 53 4.45 -4.54 14.10
N HIS A 54 4.37 -5.71 13.47
CA HIS A 54 4.49 -7.04 14.09
C HIS A 54 3.42 -7.38 15.13
N GLN A 55 2.35 -6.58 15.24
CA GLN A 55 1.21 -6.95 16.06
C GLN A 55 0.56 -8.23 15.51
N ILE A 56 0.24 -9.16 16.39
CA ILE A 56 -0.51 -10.37 16.04
C ILE A 56 -2.00 -10.14 16.37
N LEU A 57 -2.84 -10.10 15.35
CA LEU A 57 -4.29 -10.06 15.52
C LEU A 57 -4.82 -11.44 15.93
N PRO A 58 -5.75 -11.52 16.91
CA PRO A 58 -6.33 -12.78 17.37
C PRO A 58 -7.44 -13.28 16.43
N ILE A 59 -7.15 -13.35 15.12
CA ILE A 59 -8.06 -13.82 14.08
C ILE A 59 -7.53 -15.14 13.53
N GLY A 60 -8.34 -16.20 13.55
CA GLY A 60 -7.89 -17.54 13.17
C GLY A 60 -6.72 -18.01 14.03
N SER A 61 -5.66 -18.51 13.39
CA SER A 61 -4.41 -18.93 14.04
C SER A 61 -3.45 -17.77 14.36
N GLY A 62 -3.86 -16.52 14.14
CA GLY A 62 -3.02 -15.33 14.23
C GLY A 62 -2.67 -14.76 12.85
N ILE A 63 -2.86 -13.44 12.70
CA ILE A 63 -2.46 -12.67 11.53
C ILE A 63 -1.47 -11.60 11.98
N GLU A 64 -0.28 -11.60 11.40
CA GLU A 64 0.73 -10.58 11.69
C GLU A 64 0.51 -9.33 10.83
N ILE A 65 0.53 -8.17 11.47
CA ILE A 65 0.59 -6.87 10.82
C ILE A 65 2.03 -6.57 10.43
N ILE A 66 2.27 -6.23 9.16
CA ILE A 66 3.57 -5.79 8.69
C ILE A 66 3.42 -4.37 8.15
N SER A 67 4.08 -3.40 8.78
CA SER A 67 4.15 -2.05 8.25
C SER A 67 4.90 -2.05 6.92
N THR A 68 4.26 -1.55 5.86
CA THR A 68 4.84 -1.48 4.52
C THR A 68 4.69 -0.07 3.94
N PRO A 69 5.28 0.94 4.60
CA PRO A 69 5.19 2.34 4.16
C PRO A 69 5.85 2.54 2.80
N GLY A 70 5.35 3.53 2.06
CA GLY A 70 5.91 3.94 0.78
C GLY A 70 4.83 4.29 -0.22
N HIS A 71 3.94 3.33 -0.53
CA HIS A 71 2.74 3.62 -1.34
C HIS A 71 1.87 4.69 -0.65
N THR A 72 1.59 4.47 0.63
CA THR A 72 1.21 5.52 1.58
C THR A 72 2.05 5.36 2.85
N GLU A 73 2.16 6.42 3.65
CA GLU A 73 2.91 6.35 4.93
C GLU A 73 2.26 5.39 5.95
N GLY A 74 0.96 5.10 5.82
CA GLY A 74 0.22 4.22 6.72
C GLY A 74 -0.11 2.85 6.14
N HIS A 75 0.50 2.49 5.01
CA HIS A 75 0.22 1.23 4.34
C HIS A 75 0.74 0.04 5.18
N ILE A 76 -0.05 -1.03 5.21
CA ILE A 76 0.28 -2.28 5.89
C ILE A 76 0.03 -3.46 4.96
N SER A 77 0.75 -4.54 5.20
CA SER A 77 0.50 -5.86 4.63
C SER A 77 0.17 -6.83 5.78
N LEU A 78 -0.47 -7.95 5.46
CA LEU A 78 -0.88 -8.94 6.45
C LEU A 78 -0.21 -10.27 6.14
N TYR A 79 0.28 -10.96 7.15
CA TYR A 79 0.87 -12.28 7.01
C TYR A 79 0.11 -13.34 7.81
N VAL A 80 -0.44 -14.31 7.09
CA VAL A 80 -1.19 -15.45 7.66
C VAL A 80 -0.23 -16.62 7.81
N LYS A 81 0.34 -16.74 9.01
CA LYS A 81 1.47 -17.65 9.28
C LYS A 81 1.16 -19.13 9.00
N GLU A 82 -0.01 -19.61 9.38
CA GLU A 82 -0.42 -21.01 9.17
C GLU A 82 -0.40 -21.41 7.69
N LYS A 83 -0.75 -20.47 6.80
CA LYS A 83 -0.85 -20.68 5.36
C LYS A 83 0.34 -20.12 4.57
N LYS A 84 1.32 -19.52 5.27
CA LYS A 84 2.43 -18.78 4.64
C LYS A 84 1.96 -17.83 3.53
N THR A 85 0.81 -17.19 3.78
CA THR A 85 0.15 -16.32 2.80
C THR A 85 0.41 -14.86 3.15
N LEU A 86 0.99 -14.13 2.20
CA LEU A 86 1.16 -12.69 2.29
C LEU A 86 0.02 -11.98 1.56
N ILE A 87 -0.76 -11.18 2.27
CA ILE A 87 -1.68 -10.20 1.67
C ILE A 87 -0.89 -8.91 1.53
N ALA A 88 -0.37 -8.66 0.33
CA ALA A 88 0.54 -7.55 0.06
C ALA A 88 -0.17 -6.18 0.01
N GLY A 89 -1.48 -6.16 -0.28
CA GLY A 89 -2.20 -4.90 -0.52
C GLY A 89 -1.68 -4.23 -1.79
N ASP A 90 -1.34 -2.94 -1.70
CA ASP A 90 -0.73 -2.15 -2.78
C ASP A 90 0.80 -2.01 -2.62
N ALA A 91 1.43 -2.77 -1.70
CA ALA A 91 2.89 -2.83 -1.63
C ALA A 91 3.49 -3.55 -2.86
N LEU A 92 2.73 -4.53 -3.40
CA LEU A 92 3.02 -5.24 -4.63
C LEU A 92 1.75 -5.34 -5.45
N VAL A 93 1.88 -5.22 -6.77
CA VAL A 93 0.79 -5.47 -7.72
C VAL A 93 1.23 -6.52 -8.73
N LEU A 94 0.27 -7.29 -9.24
CA LEU A 94 0.50 -8.27 -10.29
C LEU A 94 0.10 -7.67 -11.63
N VAL A 95 1.07 -7.44 -12.52
CA VAL A 95 0.85 -6.90 -13.86
C VAL A 95 1.56 -7.80 -14.85
N ASN A 96 0.85 -8.28 -15.89
CA ASN A 96 1.40 -9.18 -16.91
C ASN A 96 2.18 -10.37 -16.32
N GLU A 97 1.62 -11.02 -15.29
CA GLU A 97 2.24 -12.15 -14.59
C GLU A 97 3.61 -11.81 -13.96
N GLN A 98 3.83 -10.54 -13.59
CA GLN A 98 5.02 -10.07 -12.87
C GLN A 98 4.61 -9.31 -11.62
N LEU A 99 5.31 -9.56 -10.52
CA LEU A 99 5.18 -8.78 -9.30
C LEU A 99 5.98 -7.50 -9.46
N VAL A 100 5.31 -6.36 -9.29
CA VAL A 100 5.95 -5.06 -9.46
C VAL A 100 5.59 -4.15 -8.29
N ILE A 101 6.51 -3.26 -7.95
CA ILE A 101 6.22 -2.15 -7.03
C ILE A 101 5.42 -1.09 -7.83
N PRO A 102 4.18 -0.77 -7.45
CA PRO A 102 3.33 0.09 -8.27
C PRO A 102 3.91 1.50 -8.37
N TYR A 103 4.01 1.98 -9.62
CA TYR A 103 4.31 3.36 -10.06
C TYR A 103 5.02 4.24 -9.01
N PRO A 104 6.36 4.16 -8.90
CA PRO A 104 7.14 4.90 -7.92
C PRO A 104 6.88 6.41 -7.91
N GLN A 105 6.52 7.00 -9.05
CA GLN A 105 6.19 8.43 -9.17
C GLN A 105 4.90 8.83 -8.45
N PHE A 106 4.03 7.86 -8.13
CA PHE A 106 2.80 8.05 -7.37
C PHE A 106 2.87 7.43 -5.98
N ALA A 107 4.02 6.86 -5.59
CA ALA A 107 4.30 6.49 -4.21
C ALA A 107 4.60 7.74 -3.39
N TYR A 108 4.16 7.76 -2.14
CA TYR A 108 4.49 8.84 -1.21
C TYR A 108 6.00 8.88 -0.93
N ASP A 109 6.63 7.70 -0.84
CA ASP A 109 8.07 7.51 -0.70
C ASP A 109 8.50 6.22 -1.43
N ALA A 110 9.12 6.39 -2.60
CA ALA A 110 9.50 5.28 -3.47
C ALA A 110 10.63 4.42 -2.89
N ASP A 111 11.55 5.00 -2.12
CA ASP A 111 12.66 4.26 -1.55
C ASP A 111 12.19 3.42 -0.34
N LYS A 112 11.31 3.98 0.49
CA LYS A 112 10.62 3.19 1.53
C LYS A 112 9.74 2.10 0.94
N ALA A 113 9.06 2.33 -0.19
CA ALA A 113 8.27 1.28 -0.83
C ALA A 113 9.15 0.07 -1.23
N LYS A 114 10.33 0.33 -1.78
CA LYS A 114 11.34 -0.71 -2.10
C LYS A 114 11.85 -1.41 -0.85
N GLU A 115 12.14 -0.67 0.22
CA GLU A 115 12.57 -1.25 1.49
C GLU A 115 11.48 -2.15 2.10
N SER A 116 10.24 -1.69 2.11
CA SER A 116 9.08 -2.46 2.57
C SER A 116 8.94 -3.77 1.80
N VAL A 117 9.05 -3.75 0.47
CA VAL A 117 8.98 -4.96 -0.37
C VAL A 117 10.14 -5.91 -0.07
N LYS A 118 11.36 -5.40 0.13
CA LYS A 118 12.51 -6.25 0.55
C LYS A 118 12.24 -6.92 1.89
N ASN A 119 11.67 -6.19 2.85
CA ASN A 119 11.33 -6.74 4.16
C ASN A 119 10.24 -7.83 4.06
N LEU A 120 9.24 -7.66 3.19
CA LEU A 120 8.23 -8.69 2.95
C LEU A 120 8.85 -10.01 2.49
N PHE A 121 9.87 -9.98 1.62
CA PHE A 121 10.53 -11.18 1.13
C PHE A 121 11.50 -11.85 2.12
N THR A 122 11.62 -11.33 3.34
CA THR A 122 12.29 -12.05 4.43
C THR A 122 11.40 -13.13 5.06
N TYR A 123 10.09 -13.10 4.79
CA TYR A 123 9.13 -14.08 5.29
C TYR A 123 9.16 -15.34 4.42
N GLU A 124 8.82 -16.48 5.05
CA GLU A 124 8.58 -17.71 4.31
C GLU A 124 7.19 -17.66 3.66
N ILE A 125 7.13 -17.37 2.35
CA ILE A 125 5.86 -17.14 1.64
C ILE A 125 5.62 -18.25 0.61
N GLU A 126 4.42 -18.83 0.61
CA GLU A 126 3.92 -19.77 -0.41
C GLU A 126 2.92 -19.11 -1.38
N GLU A 127 2.15 -18.14 -0.88
CA GLU A 127 1.12 -17.44 -1.65
C GLU A 127 1.20 -15.92 -1.43
N ILE A 128 1.05 -15.12 -2.48
CA ILE A 128 0.96 -13.66 -2.41
C ILE A 128 -0.38 -13.22 -3.00
N ILE A 129 -1.13 -12.41 -2.25
CA ILE A 129 -2.38 -11.79 -2.69
C ILE A 129 -2.13 -10.29 -2.85
N CYS A 130 -2.14 -9.82 -4.09
CA CYS A 130 -2.06 -8.40 -4.43
C CYS A 130 -3.48 -7.82 -4.55
N TYR A 131 -3.68 -6.58 -4.13
CA TYR A 131 -4.97 -5.90 -4.34
C TYR A 131 -5.27 -5.75 -5.84
N HIS A 132 -4.25 -5.37 -6.62
CA HIS A 132 -4.30 -5.36 -8.07
C HIS A 132 -3.66 -6.62 -8.67
N GLY A 133 -4.41 -7.31 -9.53
CA GLY A 133 -3.96 -8.47 -10.30
C GLY A 133 -4.16 -9.83 -9.61
N GLY A 134 -4.39 -9.87 -8.30
CA GLY A 134 -4.89 -11.06 -7.60
C GLY A 134 -3.80 -11.95 -6.99
N LEU A 135 -3.99 -13.26 -7.11
CA LEU A 135 -3.25 -14.30 -6.39
C LEU A 135 -2.08 -14.87 -7.21
N VAL A 136 -0.93 -15.04 -6.56
CA VAL A 136 0.25 -15.75 -7.07
C VAL A 136 0.57 -16.93 -6.13
N ARG A 137 0.78 -18.12 -6.68
CA ARG A 137 1.13 -19.36 -5.94
C ARG A 137 2.37 -20.03 -6.50
N GLY A 138 3.18 -20.61 -5.61
CA GLY A 138 4.21 -21.62 -5.94
C GLY A 138 5.48 -21.10 -6.63
N ASN A 139 5.36 -20.19 -7.60
CA ASN A 139 6.48 -19.75 -8.46
C ASN A 139 6.81 -18.27 -8.31
N TRP A 140 6.33 -17.59 -7.25
CA TRP A 140 6.58 -16.15 -7.09
C TRP A 140 8.08 -15.82 -6.98
N LYS A 141 8.90 -16.77 -6.52
CA LYS A 141 10.38 -16.64 -6.45
C LYS A 141 11.06 -16.65 -7.82
N ASP A 142 10.42 -17.25 -8.82
CA ASP A 142 10.93 -17.30 -10.19
C ASP A 142 10.47 -16.09 -11.00
N MET A 143 9.55 -15.29 -10.46
CA MET A 143 9.07 -14.07 -11.09
C MET A 143 10.11 -12.96 -10.89
N ASN A 144 10.39 -12.23 -11.98
CA ASN A 144 11.20 -11.02 -11.88
C ASN A 144 10.42 -9.97 -11.09
N ILE A 145 11.02 -9.42 -10.03
CA ILE A 145 10.41 -8.33 -9.26
C ILE A 145 10.85 -7.02 -9.91
N GLY A 146 9.90 -6.34 -10.55
CA GLY A 146 10.10 -5.07 -11.26
C GLY A 146 10.05 -3.84 -10.37
#